data_AF-A0A3D1ZJ17-F1
#
_entry.id   AF-A0A3D1ZJ17-F1
#
_cell.length_a   1.000
_cell.length_b   1.000
_cell.length_c   1.000
_cell.angle_alpha   90.00
_cell.angle_beta   90.00
_cell.angle_gamma   90.00
#
_symmetry.space_group_name_H-M   'P 1'
#
loop_
_entity.id
_entity.type
_entity.pdbx_description
1 polymer ?
#
loop_
_entity_poly.entity_id
_entity_poly.type
_entity_poly.pdbx_seq_one_letter_code
_entity_poly.pdbx_strand_id
1 'polypeptide(L)'
;MTTAQVLEQLASPADPDAHREMTRVGINVAKSYGIKTPVLRGIARQIGKDHSLALERWESGISDARHLAYMVDVPARIDESQMEDWASDFDSWAVTDPACFGLFRQTAFAYDKAV
;
A
#
# COMPACT_ATOMS: atom_id res chain seq x y z
N MET A 1 6.33 6.97 16.90
CA MET A 1 4.88 7.20 16.71
C MET A 1 4.22 5.85 16.60
N THR A 2 3.09 5.66 17.29
CA THR A 2 2.32 4.41 17.13
C THR A 2 1.53 4.46 15.83
N THR A 3 1.16 3.30 15.28
CA THR A 3 0.36 3.22 14.05
C THR A 3 -1.01 3.90 14.20
N ALA A 4 -1.57 3.90 15.42
CA ALA A 4 -2.78 4.65 15.74
C ALA A 4 -2.59 6.18 15.61
N GLN A 5 -1.46 6.72 16.08
CA GLN A 5 -1.14 8.14 15.95
C GLN A 5 -0.90 8.57 14.50
N VAL A 6 -0.33 7.65 13.70
CA VAL A 6 -0.23 7.84 12.25
C VAL A 6 -1.65 7.92 11.68
N LEU A 7 -2.51 6.90 11.86
CA LEU A 7 -3.89 6.91 11.37
C LEU A 7 -4.73 8.11 11.83
N GLU A 8 -4.52 8.61 13.05
CA GLU A 8 -5.20 9.78 13.60
C GLU A 8 -4.73 11.10 12.95
N GLN A 9 -3.44 11.22 12.60
CA GLN A 9 -2.96 12.33 11.75
C GLN A 9 -3.49 12.26 10.31
N LEU A 10 -3.89 11.07 9.85
CA LEU A 10 -4.37 10.82 8.49
C LEU A 10 -5.87 11.04 8.34
N ALA A 11 -6.61 11.18 9.45
CA ALA A 11 -8.03 11.55 9.48
C ALA A 11 -8.27 13.07 9.36
N SER A 12 -7.33 13.82 8.79
CA SER A 12 -7.56 15.22 8.39
C SER A 12 -8.53 15.24 7.20
N PRO A 13 -9.49 16.18 7.13
CA PRO A 13 -10.41 16.22 6.01
C PRO A 13 -9.64 16.27 4.70
N ALA A 14 -9.96 15.30 3.85
CA ALA A 14 -9.54 15.19 2.46
C ALA A 14 -9.51 16.56 1.78
N ASP A 15 -8.34 16.96 1.27
CA ASP A 15 -8.23 18.14 0.40
C ASP A 15 -9.11 17.89 -0.85
N PRO A 16 -10.18 18.67 -1.07
CA PRO A 16 -11.09 18.45 -2.19
C PRO A 16 -10.40 18.52 -3.55
N ASP A 17 -9.33 19.31 -3.68
CA ASP A 17 -8.54 19.38 -4.92
C ASP A 17 -7.71 18.11 -5.12
N ALA A 18 -7.13 17.56 -4.06
CA ALA A 18 -6.44 16.28 -4.12
C ALA A 18 -7.40 15.15 -4.53
N HIS A 19 -8.61 15.11 -3.96
CA HIS A 19 -9.63 14.11 -4.33
C HIS A 19 -10.10 14.26 -5.78
N ARG A 20 -10.27 15.49 -6.26
CA ARG A 20 -10.60 15.74 -7.67
C ARG A 20 -9.53 15.19 -8.59
N GLU A 21 -8.26 15.49 -8.32
CA GLU A 21 -7.16 15.02 -9.14
C GLU A 21 -7.01 13.50 -9.09
N MET A 22 -7.10 12.89 -7.91
CA MET A 22 -7.06 11.43 -7.74
C MET A 22 -8.17 10.74 -8.52
N THR A 23 -9.39 11.27 -8.46
CA THR A 23 -10.53 10.77 -9.25
C THR A 23 -10.25 10.89 -10.74
N ARG A 24 -9.72 12.05 -11.20
CA ARG A 24 -9.39 12.30 -12.60
C ARG A 24 -8.39 11.29 -13.16
N VAL A 25 -7.45 10.83 -12.35
CA VAL A 25 -6.44 9.83 -12.73
C VAL A 25 -6.85 8.38 -12.41
N GLY A 26 -8.11 8.13 -12.01
CA GLY A 26 -8.66 6.78 -11.82
C GLY A 26 -8.32 6.12 -10.48
N ILE A 27 -8.00 6.90 -9.45
CA ILE A 27 -7.78 6.39 -8.09
C ILE A 27 -9.11 6.38 -7.32
N ASN A 28 -9.37 5.29 -6.59
CA ASN A 28 -10.54 5.16 -5.74
C ASN A 28 -10.39 5.99 -4.45
N VAL A 29 -10.91 7.23 -4.50
CA VAL A 29 -10.85 8.17 -3.39
C VAL A 29 -11.66 7.76 -2.16
N ALA A 30 -12.66 6.88 -2.30
CA ALA A 30 -13.44 6.39 -1.15
C ALA A 30 -12.61 5.48 -0.23
N LYS A 31 -11.55 4.88 -0.78
CA LYS A 31 -10.60 4.03 -0.06
C LYS A 31 -9.25 4.71 0.12
N SER A 32 -9.18 6.03 0.10
CA SER A 32 -7.91 6.74 0.30
C SER A 32 -8.06 7.92 1.23
N TYR A 33 -7.06 8.11 2.08
CA TYR A 33 -6.87 9.29 2.90
C TYR A 33 -6.06 10.38 2.16
N GLY A 34 -5.55 10.10 0.95
CA GLY A 34 -4.79 11.06 0.14
C GLY A 34 -3.40 11.36 0.70
N ILE A 35 -2.73 10.37 1.28
CA ILE A 35 -1.45 10.55 1.97
C ILE A 35 -0.33 10.61 0.95
N LYS A 36 0.46 11.68 1.00
CA LYS A 36 1.59 11.83 0.11
C LYS A 36 2.61 10.70 0.35
N THR A 37 3.05 10.05 -0.71
CA THR A 37 4.04 8.96 -0.67
C THR A 37 5.31 9.27 0.16
N PRO A 38 5.89 10.50 0.16
CA PRO A 38 7.03 10.81 1.03
C PRO A 38 6.75 10.63 2.53
N VAL A 39 5.51 10.91 2.97
CA VAL A 39 5.09 10.73 4.37
C VAL A 39 5.01 9.23 4.67
N LEU A 40 4.37 8.44 3.80
CA LEU A 40 4.30 6.98 3.93
C LEU A 40 5.71 6.34 3.97
N ARG A 41 6.64 6.80 3.13
CA ARG A 41 8.04 6.36 3.16
C ARG A 41 8.73 6.70 4.48
N GLY A 42 8.45 7.87 5.06
CA GLY A 42 8.96 8.26 6.37
C GLY A 42 8.49 7.31 7.47
N ILE A 43 7.20 6.98 7.47
CA ILE A 43 6.59 6.02 8.41
C ILE A 43 7.18 4.62 8.20
N ALA A 44 7.26 4.14 6.96
CA ALA A 44 7.83 2.83 6.65
C ALA A 44 9.27 2.70 7.12
N ARG A 45 10.08 3.75 7.02
CA ARG A 45 11.47 3.77 7.55
C ARG A 45 11.53 3.64 9.07
N GLN A 46 10.57 4.22 9.79
CA GLN A 46 10.51 4.12 11.25
C GLN A 46 10.08 2.71 11.70
N ILE A 47 9.16 2.10 10.96
CA ILE A 47 8.67 0.73 11.22
C ILE A 47 9.75 -0.30 10.87
N GLY A 48 10.43 -0.14 9.74
CA GLY A 48 11.31 -1.16 9.18
C GLY A 48 10.53 -2.24 8.45
N LYS A 49 10.90 -3.50 8.68
CA LYS A 49 10.29 -4.66 8.02
C LYS A 49 9.47 -5.49 9.00
N ASP A 50 8.19 -5.65 8.71
CA ASP A 50 7.23 -6.39 9.52
C ASP A 50 6.11 -6.97 8.63
N HIS A 51 6.20 -8.29 8.40
CA HIS A 51 5.26 -9.03 7.56
C HIS A 51 3.85 -9.13 8.18
N SER A 52 3.75 -9.33 9.50
CA SER A 52 2.45 -9.42 10.15
C SER A 52 1.72 -8.09 10.08
N LEU A 53 2.44 -6.99 10.29
CA LEU A 53 1.90 -5.65 10.11
C LEU A 53 1.49 -5.39 8.66
N ALA A 54 2.29 -5.82 7.68
CA ALA A 54 1.95 -5.67 6.26
C ALA A 54 0.62 -6.33 5.92
N LEU A 55 0.40 -7.57 6.35
CA LEU A 55 -0.86 -8.30 6.15
C LEU A 55 -2.04 -7.54 6.80
N GLU A 56 -1.90 -7.15 8.07
CA GLU A 56 -2.95 -6.38 8.77
C GLU A 56 -3.29 -5.06 8.05
N ARG A 57 -2.27 -4.34 7.55
CA ARG A 57 -2.49 -3.11 6.80
C ARG A 57 -3.16 -3.37 5.46
N TRP A 58 -2.84 -4.48 4.80
CA TRP A 58 -3.44 -4.84 3.51
C TRP A 58 -4.94 -5.08 3.62
N GLU A 59 -5.34 -5.83 4.65
CA GLU A 59 -6.74 -6.20 4.94
C GLU A 59 -7.64 -5.00 5.22
N SER A 60 -7.09 -3.86 5.62
CA SER A 60 -7.87 -2.63 5.83
C SER A 60 -8.62 -2.15 4.59
N GLY A 61 -8.19 -2.56 3.39
CA GLY A 61 -8.77 -2.12 2.12
C GLY A 61 -8.48 -0.65 1.77
N ILE A 62 -7.77 0.09 2.63
CA ILE A 62 -7.39 1.48 2.39
C ILE A 62 -6.14 1.51 1.52
N SER A 63 -6.20 2.24 0.41
CA SER A 63 -5.13 2.41 -0.57
C SER A 63 -3.81 2.83 0.08
N ASP A 64 -3.84 3.84 0.96
CA ASP A 64 -2.64 4.33 1.63
C ASP A 64 -2.07 3.33 2.65
N ALA A 65 -2.93 2.54 3.29
CA ALA A 65 -2.52 1.49 4.21
C ALA A 65 -1.91 0.30 3.46
N ARG A 66 -2.51 -0.12 2.34
CA ARG A 66 -1.92 -1.07 1.38
C ARG A 66 -0.60 -0.54 0.83
N HIS A 67 -0.51 0.77 0.62
CA HIS A 67 0.71 1.41 0.16
C HIS A 67 1.82 1.33 1.23
N LEU A 68 1.47 1.46 2.51
CA LEU A 68 2.40 1.20 3.61
C LEU A 68 2.74 -0.29 3.73
N ALA A 69 1.77 -1.19 3.53
CA ALA A 69 1.93 -2.63 3.64
C ALA A 69 3.09 -3.13 2.78
N TYR A 70 3.07 -2.82 1.47
CA TYR A 70 4.13 -3.31 0.59
C TYR A 70 5.52 -2.73 0.94
N MET A 71 5.58 -1.54 1.54
CA MET A 71 6.86 -0.94 1.95
C MET A 71 7.48 -1.67 3.14
N VAL A 72 6.64 -2.15 4.08
CA VAL A 72 7.10 -2.79 5.31
C VAL A 72 7.13 -4.32 5.21
N ASP A 73 6.53 -4.92 4.18
CA ASP A 73 6.55 -6.37 4.02
C ASP A 73 7.96 -6.93 3.71
N VAL A 74 8.17 -8.21 4.00
CA VAL A 74 9.40 -8.97 3.85
C VAL A 74 9.31 -9.86 2.60
N PRO A 75 9.96 -9.51 1.47
CA PRO A 75 9.83 -10.26 0.22
C PRO A 75 10.08 -11.77 0.34
N ALA A 76 11.04 -12.16 1.19
CA ALA A 76 11.41 -13.55 1.41
C ALA A 76 10.37 -14.37 2.20
N ARG A 77 9.35 -13.73 2.76
CA ARG A 77 8.25 -14.39 3.50
C ARG A 77 6.96 -14.47 2.70
N ILE A 78 6.90 -13.82 1.54
CA ILE A 78 5.73 -13.83 0.67
C ILE A 78 5.73 -15.15 -0.08
N ASP A 79 4.57 -15.79 -0.11
CA ASP A 79 4.30 -16.93 -0.98
C ASP A 79 3.42 -16.53 -2.18
N GLU A 80 3.22 -17.45 -3.11
CA GLU A 80 2.40 -17.19 -4.28
C GLU A 80 0.94 -16.87 -3.91
N SER A 81 0.39 -17.48 -2.85
CA SER A 81 -0.99 -17.24 -2.43
C SER A 81 -1.19 -15.79 -2.04
N GLN A 82 -0.32 -15.25 -1.19
CA GLN A 82 -0.38 -13.85 -0.80
C GLN A 82 -0.30 -12.92 -2.01
N MET A 83 0.59 -13.22 -2.97
CA MET A 83 0.71 -12.39 -4.18
C MET A 83 -0.57 -12.41 -5.01
N GLU A 84 -1.19 -13.57 -5.21
CA GLU A 84 -2.46 -13.70 -5.93
C GLU A 84 -3.61 -13.02 -5.19
N ASP A 85 -3.70 -13.20 -3.87
CA ASP A 85 -4.72 -12.59 -3.02
C ASP A 85 -4.61 -11.06 -3.11
N TRP A 86 -3.40 -10.51 -3.01
CA TRP A 86 -3.15 -9.08 -3.15
C TRP A 86 -3.42 -8.58 -4.57
N ALA A 87 -3.05 -9.34 -5.60
CA ALA A 87 -3.32 -8.97 -6.98
C ALA A 87 -4.82 -8.91 -7.29
N SER A 88 -5.61 -9.82 -6.71
CA SER A 88 -7.09 -9.81 -6.84
C SER A 88 -7.75 -8.58 -6.21
N ASP A 89 -7.05 -7.94 -5.28
CA ASP A 89 -7.47 -6.78 -4.52
C ASP A 89 -7.18 -5.45 -5.21
N PHE A 90 -6.43 -5.46 -6.31
CA PHE A 90 -6.04 -4.27 -7.05
C PHE A 90 -7.24 -3.59 -7.70
N ASP A 91 -7.51 -2.35 -7.30
CA ASP A 91 -8.62 -1.54 -7.83
C ASP A 91 -8.16 -0.23 -8.51
N SER A 92 -6.87 0.08 -8.46
CA SER A 92 -6.26 1.21 -9.16
C SER A 92 -4.75 1.06 -9.28
N TRP A 93 -4.17 1.75 -10.27
CA TRP A 93 -2.72 1.80 -10.49
C TRP A 93 -1.94 2.28 -9.26
N ALA A 94 -2.56 3.08 -8.38
CA ALA A 94 -1.94 3.58 -7.15
C ALA A 94 -1.64 2.49 -6.10
N VAL A 95 -2.33 1.34 -6.19
CA VAL A 95 -2.06 0.14 -5.38
C VAL A 95 -1.22 -0.85 -6.18
N THR A 96 -1.59 -1.09 -7.45
CA THR A 96 -0.91 -2.05 -8.34
C THR A 96 0.55 -1.73 -8.54
N ASP A 97 0.88 -0.54 -9.07
CA ASP A 97 2.24 -0.20 -9.47
C ASP A 97 3.21 -0.29 -8.29
N PRO A 98 2.89 0.29 -7.11
CA PRO A 98 3.83 0.27 -6.03
C PRO A 98 3.94 -1.09 -5.35
N ALA A 99 2.90 -1.94 -5.35
CA ALA A 99 3.02 -3.33 -4.93
C ALA A 99 3.93 -4.13 -5.87
N CYS A 100 3.73 -3.99 -7.19
CA CYS A 100 4.52 -4.68 -8.22
C CYS A 100 6.00 -4.26 -8.18
N PHE A 101 6.27 -2.95 -8.24
CA PHE A 101 7.64 -2.41 -8.27
C PHE A 101 8.29 -2.35 -6.88
N GLY A 102 7.50 -2.22 -5.81
CA GLY A 102 8.00 -2.09 -4.45
C GLY A 102 8.24 -3.43 -3.77
N LEU A 103 7.50 -4.47 -4.13
CA LEU A 103 7.52 -5.74 -3.40
C LEU A 103 7.58 -6.97 -4.32
N PHE A 104 6.62 -7.15 -5.22
CA PHE A 104 6.52 -8.41 -5.98
C PHE A 104 7.74 -8.68 -6.84
N ARG A 105 8.35 -7.65 -7.46
CA ARG A 105 9.60 -7.81 -8.21
C ARG A 105 10.80 -8.34 -7.40
N GLN A 106 10.70 -8.33 -6.06
CA GLN A 106 11.75 -8.79 -5.15
C GLN A 106 11.54 -10.25 -4.70
N THR A 107 10.43 -10.87 -5.11
CA THR A 107 10.08 -12.24 -4.75
C THR A 107 10.71 -13.25 -5.70
N ALA A 108 10.79 -14.52 -5.28
CA ALA A 108 11.37 -15.59 -6.10
C ALA A 108 10.53 -15.91 -7.35
N PHE A 109 9.23 -15.63 -7.31
CA PHE A 109 8.25 -15.95 -8.36
C PHE A 109 7.96 -14.76 -9.29
N ALA A 110 8.67 -13.64 -9.15
CA ALA A 110 8.38 -12.40 -9.89
C ALA A 110 8.31 -12.59 -11.42
N TYR A 111 9.23 -13.37 -12.00
CA TYR A 111 9.25 -13.62 -13.44
C TYR A 111 8.15 -14.59 -13.87
N ASP A 112 7.93 -15.66 -13.10
CA ASP A 112 6.92 -16.67 -13.42
C ASP A 112 5.50 -16.12 -13.35
N LYS A 113 5.27 -15.07 -12.55
CA LYS A 113 3.98 -14.37 -12.43
C LYS A 113 3.76 -13.27 -13.48
N ALA A 114 4.77 -12.93 -14.29
CA ALA A 114 4.72 -11.81 -15.24
C ALA A 114 4.43 -12.24 -16.68
N VAL A 115 3.82 -13.42 -16.88
CA VAL A 115 3.57 -14.06 -18.19
C VAL A 115 2.12 -14.00 -18.63
#